data_AF-A0A1V0RQB1-F1
#
_entry.id   AF-A0A1V0RQB1-F1
#
_cell.length_a   1.000
_cell.length_b   1.000
_cell.length_c   1.000
_cell.angle_alpha   90.00
_cell.angle_beta   90.00
_cell.angle_gamma   90.00
#
_symmetry.space_group_name_H-M   'P 1'
#
loop_
_entity.id
_entity.type
_entity.pdbx_description
1 polymer ?
#
loop_
_entity_poly.entity_id
_entity_poly.type
_entity_poly.pdbx_seq_one_letter_code
_entity_poly.pdbx_strand_id
1 'polypeptide(L)'
;MQSTSTLKRHAQLVDRMANSLGVDLEQKIMEGQMTFDTLGDVVLACTGCVNPETCEKWLQQNKTATATPDFCRNTDVFSLLMAGKHA
;
A
#
# COMPACT_ATOMS: atom_id res chain seq x y z
N MET A 1 4.83 -15.75 12.51
CA MET A 1 5.56 -14.48 12.71
C MET A 1 6.31 -14.19 11.42
N GLN A 2 6.06 -13.03 10.78
CA GLN A 2 6.79 -12.65 9.57
C GLN A 2 8.21 -12.20 9.94
N SER A 3 9.18 -12.48 9.08
CA SER A 3 10.54 -11.98 9.25
C SER A 3 10.61 -10.46 9.03
N THR A 4 11.57 -9.80 9.68
CA THR A 4 11.82 -8.36 9.54
C THR A 4 12.16 -7.97 8.10
N SER A 5 12.85 -8.85 7.35
CA SER A 5 13.15 -8.67 5.93
C SER A 5 11.90 -8.63 5.06
N THR A 6 10.94 -9.52 5.32
CA THR A 6 9.64 -9.56 4.62
C THR A 6 8.84 -8.29 4.91
N LEU A 7 8.73 -7.90 6.17
CA LEU A 7 8.02 -6.67 6.54
C LEU A 7 8.64 -5.44 5.86
N LYS A 8 9.98 -5.32 5.86
CA LYS A 8 10.66 -4.21 5.19
C LYS A 8 10.40 -4.18 3.67
N ARG A 9 10.44 -5.33 3.00
CA ARG A 9 10.11 -5.43 1.57
C ARG A 9 8.67 -4.96 1.30
N HIS A 10 7.72 -5.46 2.08
CA HIS A 10 6.31 -5.10 1.88
C HIS A 10 5.99 -3.66 2.27
N ALA A 11 6.66 -3.09 3.27
CA ALA A 11 6.58 -1.66 3.56
C ALA A 11 6.99 -0.82 2.34
N GLN A 12 8.08 -1.18 1.67
CA GLN A 12 8.51 -0.52 0.44
C GLN A 12 7.50 -0.71 -0.72
N LEU A 13 6.82 -1.86 -0.81
CA LEU A 13 5.79 -2.08 -1.83
C LEU A 13 4.53 -1.27 -1.58
N VAL A 14 4.08 -1.20 -0.32
CA VAL A 14 2.93 -0.39 0.09
C VAL A 14 3.20 1.09 -0.16
N ASP A 15 4.38 1.58 0.21
CA ASP A 15 4.81 2.96 -0.05
C ASP A 15 4.84 3.27 -1.55
N ARG A 16 5.47 2.41 -2.37
CA ARG A 16 5.49 2.58 -3.83
C ARG A 16 4.10 2.52 -4.46
N MET A 17 3.20 1.68 -3.94
CA MET A 17 1.81 1.62 -4.40
C MET A 17 1.09 2.93 -4.10
N ALA A 18 1.22 3.45 -2.89
CA ALA A 18 0.64 4.75 -2.51
C ALA A 18 1.14 5.87 -3.43
N ASN A 19 2.46 5.94 -3.62
CA ASN A 19 3.10 6.91 -4.50
C ASN A 19 2.61 6.80 -5.95
N SER A 20 2.44 5.58 -6.47
CA SER A 20 1.90 5.37 -7.83
C SER A 20 0.46 5.89 -7.97
N LEU A 21 -0.35 5.79 -6.91
CA LEU A 21 -1.72 6.28 -6.86
C LEU A 21 -1.82 7.78 -6.54
N GLY A 22 -0.70 8.47 -6.31
CA GLY A 22 -0.69 9.86 -5.86
C GLY A 22 -1.18 10.03 -4.42
N VAL A 23 -1.14 8.97 -3.61
CA VAL A 23 -1.47 8.99 -2.19
C VAL A 23 -0.17 9.13 -1.39
N ASP A 24 0.00 10.26 -0.70
CA ASP A 24 1.08 10.46 0.25
C ASP A 24 0.65 9.92 1.62
N LEU A 25 1.20 8.77 2.02
CA LEU A 25 0.85 8.13 3.30
C LEU A 25 1.23 8.99 4.51
N GLU A 26 2.34 9.72 4.44
CA GLU A 26 2.77 10.59 5.53
C GLU A 26 1.77 11.74 5.68
N GLN A 27 1.35 12.35 4.57
CA GLN A 27 0.32 13.37 4.58
C GLN A 27 -1.01 12.81 5.11
N LYS A 28 -1.43 11.62 4.69
CA LYS A 28 -2.66 10.99 5.18
C LYS A 28 -2.64 10.72 6.68
N ILE A 29 -1.48 10.37 7.22
CA ILE A 29 -1.29 10.22 8.66
C ILE A 29 -1.37 11.57 9.37
N MET A 30 -0.72 12.61 8.83
CA MET A 30 -0.80 13.96 9.39
C MET A 30 -2.21 14.56 9.33
N GLU A 31 -2.98 14.24 8.28
CA GLU A 31 -4.39 14.62 8.12
C GLU A 31 -5.33 13.83 9.05
N GLY A 32 -4.83 12.82 9.78
CA GLY A 32 -5.65 11.95 10.61
C GLY A 32 -6.55 11.00 9.81
N GLN A 33 -6.26 10.79 8.52
CA GLN A 33 -6.98 9.84 7.65
C GLN A 33 -6.44 8.41 7.78
N MET A 34 -5.27 8.25 8.41
CA MET A 34 -4.64 6.97 8.68
C MET A 34 -3.79 7.07 9.95
N THR A 35 -3.55 5.94 10.62
CA THR A 35 -2.60 5.86 11.75
C THR A 35 -1.39 5.01 11.38
N PHE A 36 -0.29 5.13 12.14
CA PHE A 36 0.88 4.25 11.98
C PHE A 36 0.52 2.78 12.25
N ASP A 37 -0.42 2.51 13.16
CA ASP A 37 -0.90 1.15 13.43
C ASP A 37 -1.65 0.58 12.22
N THR A 38 -2.56 1.37 11.62
CA THR A 38 -3.24 0.99 10.37
C THR A 38 -2.24 0.72 9.26
N LEU A 39 -1.20 1.56 9.10
CA LEU A 39 -0.15 1.32 8.11
C LEU A 39 0.58 -0.01 8.37
N GLY A 40 0.87 -0.33 9.63
CA GLY A 40 1.42 -1.63 10.03
C GLY A 40 0.53 -2.80 9.62
N ASP A 41 -0.78 -2.69 9.83
CA ASP A 41 -1.76 -3.69 9.43
C ASP A 41 -1.84 -3.85 7.91
N VAL A 42 -1.77 -2.74 7.15
CA VAL A 42 -1.74 -2.74 5.68
C VAL A 42 -0.49 -3.44 5.16
N VAL A 43 0.67 -3.20 5.78
CA VAL A 43 1.92 -3.90 5.43
C VAL A 43 1.81 -5.38 5.77
N LEU A 44 1.28 -5.72 6.94
CA LEU A 44 1.09 -7.12 7.34
C LEU A 44 0.14 -7.85 6.39
N ALA A 45 -0.99 -7.24 6.02
CA ALA A 45 -1.92 -7.76 5.03
C ALA A 45 -1.25 -7.93 3.65
N CYS A 46 -0.39 -6.98 3.25
CA CYS A 46 0.40 -7.05 2.02
C CYS A 46 1.33 -8.27 2.00
N THR A 47 1.90 -8.67 3.15
CA THR A 47 2.73 -9.89 3.22
C THR A 47 1.96 -11.17 2.91
N GLY A 48 0.63 -11.15 3.04
CA GLY A 48 -0.26 -12.24 2.66
C GLY A 48 -0.77 -12.15 1.21
N CYS A 49 -0.19 -11.29 0.37
CA CYS A 49 -0.51 -11.22 -1.04
C CYS A 49 0.01 -12.47 -1.77
N VAL A 50 -0.80 -12.98 -2.70
CA VAL A 50 -0.50 -14.20 -3.46
C VAL A 50 0.63 -14.03 -4.47
N ASN A 51 0.97 -12.80 -4.88
CA ASN A 51 1.96 -12.57 -5.93
C ASN A 51 2.72 -11.22 -5.78
N PRO A 52 3.68 -11.14 -4.85
CA PRO A 52 4.49 -9.93 -4.66
C PRO A 52 5.37 -9.61 -5.87
N GLU A 53 5.82 -10.61 -6.64
CA GLU A 53 6.65 -10.38 -7.84
C GLU A 53 5.88 -9.67 -8.95
N THR A 54 4.60 -10.03 -9.14
CA THR A 54 3.73 -9.35 -10.11
C THR A 54 3.41 -7.93 -9.66
N CYS A 55 3.24 -7.70 -8.34
CA CYS A 55 3.12 -6.36 -7.79
C CYS A 55 4.33 -5.50 -8.12
N GLU A 56 5.55 -6.02 -7.91
CA GLU A 56 6.79 -5.30 -8.21
C GLU A 56 6.93 -4.93 -9.68
N LYS A 57 6.64 -5.88 -10.59
CA LYS A 57 6.67 -5.64 -12.03
C LYS A 57 5.65 -4.58 -12.44
N TRP A 58 4.43 -4.67 -11.90
CA TRP A 58 3.39 -3.69 -12.14
C TRP A 58 3.80 -2.29 -11.67
N LEU A 59 4.38 -2.17 -10.47
CA LEU A 59 4.89 -0.91 -9.92
C LEU A 59 6.10 -0.33 -10.66
N GLN A 60 6.86 -1.15 -11.39
CA GLN A 60 7.93 -0.67 -12.26
C GLN A 60 7.38 -0.06 -13.56
N GLN A 61 6.28 -0.63 -14.08
CA GLN A 61 5.64 -0.21 -15.33
C GLN A 61 4.68 0.98 -15.10
N ASN A 62 4.01 1.01 -13.95
CA ASN A 62 2.98 2.00 -13.62
C ASN A 62 3.48 2.92 -12.51
N LYS A 63 4.21 3.98 -12.92
CA LYS A 63 4.65 5.04 -12.00
C LYS A 63 3.51 5.96 -11.56
N THR A 64 2.46 6.03 -12.36
CA THR A 64 1.24 6.79 -12.07
C THR A 64 0.08 5.91 -12.49
N ALA A 65 -0.81 5.63 -11.54
CA ALA A 65 -2.00 4.81 -11.73
C ALA A 65 -3.20 5.47 -11.07
N THR A 66 -4.38 5.20 -11.59
CA THR A 66 -5.66 5.71 -11.03
C THR A 66 -6.35 4.69 -10.14
N ALA A 67 -5.86 3.45 -10.11
CA ALA A 67 -6.38 2.36 -9.31
C ALA A 67 -5.29 1.32 -9.02
N THR A 68 -5.47 0.56 -7.93
CA THR A 68 -4.65 -0.60 -7.63
C THR A 68 -4.89 -1.72 -8.66
N PRO A 69 -3.94 -2.65 -8.84
CA PRO A 69 -4.18 -3.84 -9.65
C PRO A 69 -5.21 -4.76 -8.97
N ASP A 70 -5.95 -5.55 -9.76
CA ASP A 70 -7.03 -6.43 -9.30
C ASP A 70 -6.61 -7.46 -8.24
N PHE A 71 -5.33 -7.82 -8.20
CA PHE A 71 -4.75 -8.75 -7.24
C PHE A 71 -4.24 -8.07 -5.96
N CYS A 72 -4.35 -6.74 -5.85
CA CYS A 72 -3.92 -6.01 -4.65
C CYS A 72 -4.88 -6.28 -3.50
N ARG A 73 -4.35 -6.88 -2.43
CA ARG A 73 -5.10 -7.17 -1.21
C ARG A 73 -5.53 -5.92 -0.44
N ASN A 74 -4.83 -4.81 -0.64
CA ASN A 74 -5.09 -3.54 0.04
C ASN A 74 -5.91 -2.57 -0.83
N THR A 75 -6.58 -3.06 -1.88
CA THR A 75 -7.38 -2.23 -2.80
C THR A 75 -8.37 -1.35 -2.04
N ASP A 76 -9.14 -1.93 -1.12
CA ASP A 76 -10.15 -1.17 -0.36
C ASP A 76 -9.54 -0.01 0.44
N VAL A 77 -8.41 -0.26 1.12
CA VAL A 77 -7.68 0.76 1.89
C VAL A 77 -7.22 1.88 0.98
N PHE A 78 -6.56 1.55 -0.14
CA PHE A 78 -6.08 2.57 -1.07
C PHE A 78 -7.24 3.34 -1.71
N SER A 79 -8.34 2.67 -2.03
CA SER A 79 -9.55 3.32 -2.54
C SER A 79 -10.16 4.30 -1.53
N LEU A 80 -10.16 3.98 -0.23
CA LEU A 80 -10.59 4.90 0.83
C LEU A 80 -9.67 6.13 0.91
N LEU A 81 -8.36 5.92 0.91
CA LEU A 81 -7.38 7.01 0.97
C LEU A 81 -7.43 7.93 -0.25
N MET A 82 -7.59 7.36 -1.45
CA MET A 82 -7.78 8.11 -2.69
C MET A 82 -9.08 8.94 -2.65
N ALA A 83 -10.12 8.43 -2.00
CA ALA A 83 -11.38 9.15 -1.79
C ALA A 83 -11.32 10.17 -0.63
N GLY A 84 -10.17 10.31 0.05
CA GLY A 84 -10.02 11.20 1.20
C GLY A 84 -10.81 10.74 2.44
N LYS A 85 -11.10 9.44 2.53
CA LYS A 85 -11.80 8.84 3.67
C LYS A 85 -10.78 8.25 4.64
N HIS A 86 -11.21 8.13 5.90
CA HIS A 86 -10.42 7.45 6.93
C HIS A 86 -10.36 5.95 6.63
N ALA A 87 -9.16 5.38 6.69
CA ALA A 87 -8.88 3.97 6.41
C ALA A 87 -8.51 3.19 7.67
#